data_AF-A0A1Y6L621-F1
#
_entry.id   AF-A0A1Y6L621-F1
#
_cell.length_a   1.000
_cell.length_b   1.000
_cell.length_c   1.000
_cell.angle_alpha   90.00
_cell.angle_beta   90.00
_cell.angle_gamma   90.00
#
_symmetry.space_group_name_H-M   'P 1'
#
loop_
_entity.id
_entity.type
_entity.pdbx_description
1 polymer ?
#
loop_
_entity_poly.entity_id
_entity_poly.type
_entity_poly.pdbx_seq_one_letter_code
_entity_poly.pdbx_strand_id
1 'polypeptide(L)'
;MLPNASLDGFREKAFNPALPALLPRQFFAELPAIGKWFMRRKIGDAMALNTDYLADYGDTVVPLEITLNDQFVRVEQELSFFLDAAKMDARPALIYLAQASLSDLPPGLTADLPTPSLILEADKGDIYSSSIWLGLAPTYTPLHRDPNPNLFVQLAGKKVVRLFRPNDGSNIFDRVQERIGGRASASMRGEEMMHGREKEVLEDVVWGGRSEGDEECWEAELASGDGLFIPKGWWHSIRGVGSGMTGSVNWWFR
;
A
#
# COMPACT_ATOMS: atom_id res chain seq x y z
N MET A 1 14.29 2.69 11.92
CA MET A 1 13.22 2.27 12.83
C MET A 1 13.20 3.22 14.02
N LEU A 2 12.03 3.61 14.51
CA LEU A 2 11.90 4.42 15.72
C LEU A 2 12.13 3.56 16.97
N PRO A 3 12.76 4.11 18.02
CA PRO A 3 12.99 3.37 19.27
C PRO A 3 11.70 3.13 20.06
N ASN A 4 10.70 4.00 19.88
CA ASN A 4 9.35 3.87 20.43
C ASN A 4 8.36 4.58 19.49
N ALA A 5 7.07 4.40 19.74
CA ALA A 5 6.00 5.10 19.04
C ALA A 5 5.40 6.24 19.88
N SER A 6 6.20 6.89 20.73
CA SER A 6 5.71 8.07 21.44
C SER A 6 5.50 9.22 20.46
N LEU A 7 4.53 10.08 20.75
CA LEU A 7 4.22 11.23 19.91
C LEU A 7 5.45 12.15 19.74
N ASP A 8 6.17 12.43 20.82
CA ASP A 8 7.39 13.25 20.79
C ASP A 8 8.49 12.58 19.96
N GLY A 9 8.70 11.27 20.15
CA GLY A 9 9.69 10.51 19.41
C GLY A 9 9.38 10.47 17.92
N PHE A 10 8.11 10.31 17.55
CA PHE A 10 7.65 10.37 16.17
C PHE A 10 7.84 11.77 15.56
N ARG A 11 7.46 12.82 16.29
CA ARG A 11 7.63 14.22 15.86
C ARG A 11 9.10 14.57 15.62
N GLU A 12 9.94 14.33 16.61
CA GLU A 12 11.35 14.72 16.58
C GLU A 12 12.17 13.93 15.56
N LYS A 13 11.90 12.62 15.41
CA LYS A 13 12.77 11.73 14.63
C LYS A 13 12.26 11.41 13.23
N ALA A 14 10.98 11.64 12.95
CA ALA A 14 10.37 11.27 11.68
C ALA A 14 9.56 12.41 11.06
N PHE A 15 8.52 12.88 11.74
CA PHE A 15 7.55 13.82 11.16
C PHE A 15 8.17 15.19 10.86
N ASN A 16 8.72 15.88 11.85
CA ASN A 16 9.33 17.21 11.67
C ASN A 16 10.57 17.21 10.74
N PRO A 17 11.52 16.25 10.84
CA PRO A 17 12.64 16.20 9.91
C PRO A 17 12.25 15.65 8.52
N ALA A 18 10.98 15.26 8.33
CA ALA A 18 10.46 14.65 7.10
C ALA A 18 11.28 13.43 6.65
N LEU A 19 11.52 12.51 7.58
CA LEU A 19 12.27 11.26 7.34
C LEU A 19 11.35 10.03 7.44
N PRO A 20 11.45 9.07 6.50
CA PRO A 20 10.71 7.83 6.58
C PRO A 20 11.13 7.06 7.82
N ALA A 21 10.14 6.47 8.47
CA ALA A 21 10.39 5.79 9.72
C ALA A 21 9.47 4.58 9.85
N LEU A 22 10.11 3.42 9.97
CA LEU A 22 9.44 2.23 10.47
C LEU A 22 9.14 2.43 11.96
N LEU A 23 7.88 2.29 12.36
CA LEU A 23 7.48 2.26 13.76
C LEU A 23 8.03 0.99 14.44
N PRO A 24 7.99 0.88 15.78
CA PRO A 24 8.27 -0.39 16.45
C PRO A 24 7.49 -1.54 15.80
N ARG A 25 8.15 -2.68 15.63
CA ARG A 25 7.53 -3.86 15.01
C ARG A 25 6.25 -4.23 15.76
N GLN A 26 5.24 -4.68 15.02
CA GLN A 26 3.95 -5.10 15.58
C GLN A 26 3.18 -4.01 16.34
N PHE A 27 3.53 -2.72 16.19
CA PHE A 27 2.84 -1.63 16.88
C PHE A 27 1.33 -1.60 16.62
N PHE A 28 0.90 -2.05 15.44
CA PHE A 28 -0.51 -2.12 15.03
C PHE A 28 -1.07 -3.55 15.05
N ALA A 29 -0.45 -4.50 15.76
CA ALA A 29 -0.89 -5.90 15.76
C ALA A 29 -2.32 -6.12 16.29
N GLU A 30 -2.81 -5.20 17.13
CA GLU A 30 -4.14 -5.26 17.74
C GLU A 30 -5.23 -4.55 16.91
N LEU A 31 -4.94 -4.11 15.68
CA LEU A 31 -5.98 -3.58 14.79
C LEU A 31 -7.04 -4.67 14.53
N PRO A 32 -8.34 -4.43 14.81
CA PRO A 32 -9.37 -5.45 14.68
C PRO A 32 -9.43 -6.09 13.29
N ALA A 33 -9.17 -5.32 12.23
CA ALA A 33 -9.14 -5.82 10.86
C ALA A 33 -8.15 -6.98 10.66
N ILE A 34 -7.02 -7.01 11.38
CA ILE A 34 -6.03 -8.09 11.26
C ILE A 34 -6.65 -9.44 11.64
N GLY A 35 -7.34 -9.49 12.79
CA GLY A 35 -7.96 -10.72 13.30
C GLY A 35 -9.32 -11.03 12.68
N LYS A 36 -10.06 -10.01 12.22
CA LYS A 36 -11.40 -10.18 11.66
C LYS A 36 -11.40 -10.45 10.17
N TRP A 37 -10.57 -9.78 9.38
CA TRP A 37 -10.62 -9.83 7.92
C TRP A 37 -9.74 -10.93 7.32
N PHE A 38 -8.80 -11.46 8.09
CA PHE A 38 -7.82 -12.42 7.60
C PHE A 38 -7.75 -13.67 8.47
N MET A 39 -7.46 -14.79 7.84
CA MET A 39 -7.25 -16.08 8.49
C MET A 39 -5.99 -16.73 7.95
N ARG A 40 -5.27 -17.47 8.79
CA ARG A 40 -4.17 -18.32 8.34
C ARG A 40 -4.74 -19.56 7.67
N ARG A 41 -4.22 -19.92 6.48
CA ARG A 41 -4.61 -21.17 5.83
C ARG A 41 -4.15 -22.36 6.66
N LYS A 42 -4.93 -23.45 6.62
CA LYS A 42 -4.59 -24.72 7.31
C LYS A 42 -3.36 -25.40 6.72
N ILE A 43 -3.10 -25.17 5.43
CA ILE A 43 -1.98 -25.73 4.68
C ILE A 43 -1.12 -24.58 4.17
N GLY A 44 0.13 -24.53 4.65
CA GLY A 44 1.07 -23.44 4.39
C GLY A 44 0.84 -22.21 5.27
N ASP A 45 1.88 -21.38 5.42
CA ASP A 45 1.86 -20.15 6.24
C ASP A 45 1.21 -18.95 5.54
N ALA A 46 0.43 -19.19 4.50
CA ALA A 46 -0.21 -18.17 3.70
C ALA A 46 -1.49 -17.63 4.39
N MET A 47 -1.72 -16.33 4.25
CA MET A 47 -2.96 -15.70 4.69
C MET A 47 -4.07 -15.88 3.64
N ALA A 48 -5.31 -15.87 4.09
CA ALA A 48 -6.53 -15.81 3.29
C ALA A 48 -7.47 -14.75 3.86
N LEU A 49 -8.48 -14.34 3.08
CA LEU A 49 -9.56 -13.52 3.61
C LEU A 49 -10.47 -14.36 4.49
N ASN A 50 -10.99 -13.74 5.55
CA ASN A 50 -12.09 -14.26 6.32
C ASN A 50 -13.39 -13.99 5.56
N THR A 51 -13.73 -14.89 4.64
CA THR A 51 -14.91 -14.71 3.79
C THR A 51 -16.21 -14.81 4.56
N ASP A 52 -16.22 -15.49 5.72
CA ASP A 52 -17.42 -15.61 6.55
C ASP A 52 -17.77 -14.27 7.18
N TYR A 53 -16.76 -13.54 7.70
CA TYR A 53 -16.96 -12.19 8.24
C TYR A 53 -17.22 -11.15 7.14
N LEU A 54 -16.48 -11.20 6.03
CA LEU A 54 -16.59 -10.18 4.97
C LEU A 54 -17.83 -10.35 4.10
N ALA A 55 -18.45 -11.54 4.07
CA ALA A 55 -19.68 -11.79 3.30
C ALA A 55 -20.86 -10.94 3.76
N ASP A 56 -20.92 -10.56 5.04
CA ASP A 56 -21.94 -9.64 5.59
C ASP A 56 -21.91 -8.26 4.92
N TYR A 57 -20.80 -7.92 4.25
CA TYR A 57 -20.60 -6.67 3.52
C TYR A 57 -20.48 -6.89 2.00
N GLY A 58 -20.90 -8.06 1.51
CA GLY A 58 -20.71 -8.50 0.12
C GLY A 58 -21.23 -7.52 -0.93
N ASP A 59 -22.36 -6.86 -0.66
CA ASP A 59 -23.01 -5.92 -1.59
C ASP A 59 -22.29 -4.55 -1.68
N THR A 60 -21.22 -4.34 -0.90
CA THR A 60 -20.44 -3.10 -0.93
C THR A 60 -19.74 -2.98 -2.28
N VAL A 61 -19.99 -1.88 -3.00
CA VAL A 61 -19.27 -1.58 -4.24
C VAL A 61 -17.87 -1.07 -3.91
N VAL A 62 -16.85 -1.71 -4.48
CA VAL A 62 -15.43 -1.41 -4.27
C VAL A 62 -14.68 -1.33 -5.60
N PRO A 63 -13.62 -0.50 -5.68
CA PRO A 63 -12.77 -0.41 -6.86
C PRO A 63 -11.86 -1.64 -6.94
N LEU A 64 -11.93 -2.34 -8.07
CA LEU A 64 -11.07 -3.48 -8.40
C LEU A 64 -10.22 -3.18 -9.63
N GLU A 65 -8.93 -3.41 -9.50
CA GLU A 65 -7.97 -3.46 -10.59
C GLU A 65 -7.79 -4.91 -11.03
N ILE A 66 -8.07 -5.21 -12.29
CA ILE A 66 -7.99 -6.56 -12.87
C ILE A 66 -6.95 -6.55 -13.98
N THR A 67 -5.94 -7.41 -13.87
CA THR A 67 -4.92 -7.62 -14.91
C THR A 67 -4.98 -9.04 -15.45
N LEU A 68 -5.20 -9.17 -16.76
CA LEU A 68 -5.25 -10.43 -17.49
C LEU A 68 -4.45 -10.31 -18.78
N ASN A 69 -3.41 -11.13 -18.98
CA ASN A 69 -2.56 -11.10 -20.18
C ASN A 69 -2.09 -9.67 -20.55
N ASP A 70 -1.55 -8.95 -19.56
CA ASP A 70 -1.09 -7.55 -19.65
C ASP A 70 -2.17 -6.50 -19.99
N GLN A 71 -3.44 -6.91 -20.10
CA GLN A 71 -4.57 -6.00 -20.18
C GLN A 71 -5.00 -5.60 -18.76
N PHE A 72 -4.97 -4.31 -18.47
CA PHE A 72 -5.41 -3.74 -17.20
C PHE A 72 -6.77 -3.07 -17.36
N VAL A 73 -7.66 -3.27 -16.39
CA VAL A 73 -8.91 -2.53 -16.27
C VAL A 73 -9.19 -2.22 -14.81
N ARG A 74 -9.75 -1.03 -14.55
CA ARG A 74 -10.34 -0.68 -13.27
C ARG A 74 -11.85 -0.70 -13.40
N VAL A 75 -12.52 -1.40 -12.49
CA VAL A 75 -13.99 -1.53 -12.45
C VAL A 75 -14.50 -1.36 -11.03
N GLU A 76 -15.73 -0.87 -10.90
CA GLU A 76 -16.47 -0.86 -9.64
C GLU A 76 -17.31 -2.14 -9.55
N GLN A 77 -17.07 -2.98 -8.54
CA GLN A 77 -17.79 -4.24 -8.37
C GLN A 77 -18.13 -4.51 -6.90
N GLU A 78 -19.09 -5.39 -6.67
CA GLU A 78 -19.43 -5.84 -5.32
C GLU A 78 -18.25 -6.58 -4.67
N LEU A 79 -18.06 -6.37 -3.37
CA LEU A 79 -17.05 -7.06 -2.58
C LEU A 79 -17.19 -8.58 -2.69
N SER A 80 -18.42 -9.09 -2.80
CA SER A 80 -18.74 -10.50 -3.04
C SER A 80 -17.94 -11.10 -4.21
N PHE A 81 -17.83 -10.37 -5.33
CA PHE A 81 -17.05 -10.78 -6.50
C PHE A 81 -15.57 -10.98 -6.16
N PHE A 82 -14.98 -10.04 -5.41
CA PHE A 82 -13.59 -10.14 -4.96
C PHE A 82 -13.39 -11.30 -3.97
N LEU A 83 -14.32 -11.51 -3.04
CA LEU A 83 -14.27 -12.62 -2.08
C LEU A 83 -14.31 -13.98 -2.77
N ASP A 84 -15.16 -14.14 -3.78
CA ASP A 84 -15.27 -15.39 -4.52
C ASP A 84 -14.03 -15.64 -5.38
N ALA A 85 -13.50 -14.60 -6.03
CA ALA A 85 -12.24 -14.72 -6.76
C ALA A 85 -11.07 -15.10 -5.83
N ALA A 86 -11.03 -14.59 -4.60
CA ALA A 86 -9.99 -14.91 -3.62
C ALA A 86 -10.02 -16.38 -3.15
N LYS A 87 -11.16 -17.07 -3.30
CA LYS A 87 -11.31 -18.51 -2.99
C LYS A 87 -10.83 -19.42 -4.12
N MET A 88 -10.70 -18.92 -5.34
CA MET A 88 -10.33 -19.74 -6.49
C MET A 88 -8.85 -20.17 -6.42
N ASP A 89 -8.60 -21.46 -6.67
CA ASP A 89 -7.25 -22.00 -6.79
C ASP A 89 -6.61 -21.60 -8.13
N ALA A 90 -7.37 -21.69 -9.22
CA ALA A 90 -6.97 -21.20 -10.53
C ALA A 90 -7.14 -19.68 -10.60
N ARG A 91 -6.07 -18.98 -10.99
CA ARG A 91 -6.05 -17.52 -11.05
C ARG A 91 -5.77 -17.07 -12.48
N PRO A 92 -6.80 -17.00 -13.34
CA PRO A 92 -6.61 -16.56 -14.71
C PRO A 92 -6.16 -15.10 -14.76
N ALA A 93 -6.58 -14.28 -13.79
CA ALA A 93 -6.26 -12.86 -13.68
C ALA A 93 -5.73 -12.51 -12.29
N LEU A 94 -4.94 -11.43 -12.21
CA LEU A 94 -4.62 -10.75 -10.96
C LEU A 94 -5.74 -9.77 -10.64
N ILE A 95 -6.31 -9.87 -9.43
CA ILE A 95 -7.36 -8.97 -8.97
C ILE A 95 -6.86 -8.28 -7.70
N TYR A 96 -6.91 -6.95 -7.72
CA TYR A 96 -6.45 -6.11 -6.64
C TYR A 96 -7.53 -5.10 -6.26
N LEU A 97 -8.07 -5.21 -5.05
CA LEU A 97 -8.86 -4.13 -4.47
C LEU A 97 -7.87 -3.04 -4.08
N ALA A 98 -7.91 -1.90 -4.77
CA ALA A 98 -6.87 -0.89 -4.68
C ALA A 98 -7.48 0.50 -4.46
N GLN A 99 -6.89 1.25 -3.52
CA GLN A 99 -7.34 2.60 -3.16
C GLN A 99 -8.84 2.68 -2.83
N ALA A 100 -9.41 1.63 -2.21
CA ALA A 100 -10.79 1.71 -1.76
C ALA A 100 -10.86 2.61 -0.52
N SER A 101 -11.61 3.70 -0.60
CA SER A 101 -11.70 4.69 0.46
C SER A 101 -12.42 4.12 1.69
N LEU A 102 -11.87 4.33 2.89
CA LEU A 102 -12.54 3.94 4.14
C LEU A 102 -13.86 4.70 4.35
N SER A 103 -14.04 5.87 3.74
CA SER A 103 -15.29 6.64 3.78
C SER A 103 -16.44 5.97 3.05
N ASP A 104 -16.10 5.12 2.07
CA ASP A 104 -17.07 4.48 1.18
C ASP A 104 -17.41 3.07 1.66
N LEU A 105 -16.69 2.57 2.68
CA LEU A 105 -16.94 1.27 3.30
C LEU A 105 -18.07 1.36 4.35
N PRO A 106 -18.81 0.26 4.57
CA PRO A 106 -19.79 0.17 5.64
C PRO A 106 -19.20 0.43 7.02
N PRO A 107 -19.98 0.99 7.97
CA PRO A 107 -19.48 1.35 9.30
C PRO A 107 -18.81 0.20 10.07
N GLY A 108 -19.26 -1.04 9.86
CA GLY A 108 -18.66 -2.21 10.50
C GLY A 108 -17.21 -2.46 10.07
N LEU A 109 -16.89 -2.26 8.78
CA LEU A 109 -15.53 -2.35 8.26
C LEU A 109 -14.68 -1.15 8.70
N THR A 110 -15.24 0.06 8.66
CA THR A 110 -14.51 1.27 9.08
C THR A 110 -14.18 1.23 10.58
N ALA A 111 -15.05 0.65 11.41
CA ALA A 111 -14.81 0.45 12.85
C ALA A 111 -13.64 -0.50 13.15
N ASP A 112 -13.28 -1.38 12.20
CA ASP A 112 -12.14 -2.30 12.35
C ASP A 112 -10.78 -1.64 12.06
N LEU A 113 -10.80 -0.41 11.54
CA LEU A 113 -9.63 0.37 11.15
C LEU A 113 -9.66 1.76 11.81
N PRO A 114 -9.63 1.83 13.15
CA PRO A 114 -9.62 3.11 13.84
C PRO A 114 -8.42 3.95 13.44
N THR A 115 -8.63 5.26 13.27
CA THR A 115 -7.53 6.20 12.98
C THR A 115 -6.51 6.21 14.11
N PRO A 116 -5.21 5.99 13.84
CA PRO A 116 -4.19 6.01 14.88
C PRO A 116 -4.06 7.37 15.58
N SER A 117 -4.05 7.38 16.91
CA SER A 117 -3.85 8.60 17.70
C SER A 117 -2.53 9.30 17.35
N LEU A 118 -1.50 8.52 17.00
CA LEU A 118 -0.20 9.04 16.60
C LEU A 118 -0.28 10.09 15.49
N ILE A 119 -1.18 9.93 14.51
CA ILE A 119 -1.33 10.88 13.39
C ILE A 119 -2.39 11.94 13.64
N LEU A 120 -3.39 11.65 14.48
CA LEU A 120 -4.37 12.64 14.95
C LEU A 120 -3.69 13.72 15.80
N GLU A 121 -2.64 13.35 16.52
CA GLU A 121 -1.96 14.25 17.44
C GLU A 121 -0.64 14.78 16.89
N ALA A 122 -0.17 14.30 15.74
CA ALA A 122 1.13 14.69 15.16
C ALA A 122 1.16 16.14 14.66
N ASP A 123 0.09 16.61 14.04
CA ASP A 123 -0.07 17.98 13.54
C ASP A 123 -1.49 18.50 13.84
N LYS A 124 -2.26 18.90 12.83
CA LYS A 124 -3.64 19.37 13.00
C LYS A 124 -4.62 18.25 13.29
N GLY A 125 -4.24 17.03 12.94
CA GLY A 125 -5.05 15.83 13.15
C GLY A 125 -6.10 15.61 12.07
N ASP A 126 -5.97 16.31 10.94
CA ASP A 126 -6.92 16.22 9.85
C ASP A 126 -6.58 15.03 8.97
N ILE A 127 -7.49 14.07 8.86
CA ILE A 127 -7.35 12.96 7.90
C ILE A 127 -7.88 13.43 6.55
N TYR A 128 -6.97 13.54 5.57
CA TYR A 128 -7.31 13.94 4.21
C TYR A 128 -8.04 12.81 3.47
N SER A 129 -7.50 11.58 3.55
CA SER A 129 -8.11 10.38 3.01
C SER A 129 -7.45 9.16 3.64
N SER A 130 -8.18 8.04 3.65
CA SER A 130 -7.66 6.73 4.06
C SER A 130 -8.14 5.69 3.07
N SER A 131 -7.29 4.73 2.78
CA SER A 131 -7.62 3.68 1.83
C SER A 131 -7.14 2.30 2.26
N ILE A 132 -7.82 1.26 1.79
CA ILE A 132 -7.38 -0.13 1.89
C ILE A 132 -6.89 -0.66 0.55
N TRP A 133 -5.99 -1.63 0.64
CA TRP A 133 -5.57 -2.43 -0.49
C TRP A 133 -5.55 -3.92 -0.11
N LEU A 134 -6.25 -4.75 -0.87
CA LEU A 134 -6.33 -6.20 -0.67
C LEU A 134 -6.05 -6.92 -1.98
N GLY A 135 -5.14 -7.88 -1.97
CA GLY A 135 -4.81 -8.68 -3.15
C GLY A 135 -4.01 -9.91 -2.84
N LEU A 136 -3.98 -10.84 -3.78
CA LEU A 136 -3.10 -11.99 -3.67
C LEU A 136 -1.69 -11.62 -4.10
N ALA A 137 -0.70 -11.99 -3.28
CA ALA A 137 0.70 -11.82 -3.66
C ALA A 137 1.04 -12.67 -4.90
N PRO A 138 1.90 -12.16 -5.82
CA PRO A 138 2.56 -10.85 -5.76
C PRO A 138 1.63 -9.70 -6.17
N THR A 139 1.80 -8.54 -5.52
CA THR A 139 1.16 -7.28 -5.94
C THR A 139 2.24 -6.24 -6.22
N TYR A 140 1.95 -5.24 -7.04
CA TYR A 140 2.91 -4.20 -7.40
C TYR A 140 2.25 -2.84 -7.48
N THR A 141 2.91 -1.83 -6.90
CA THR A 141 2.56 -0.42 -7.03
C THR A 141 3.80 0.34 -7.52
N PRO A 142 3.77 0.87 -8.75
CA PRO A 142 4.87 1.63 -9.34
C PRO A 142 5.37 2.81 -8.50
N LEU A 143 6.55 3.32 -8.85
CA LEU A 143 7.16 4.45 -8.17
C LEU A 143 6.30 5.70 -8.33
N HIS A 144 5.88 6.28 -7.21
CA HIS A 144 5.07 7.49 -7.17
C HIS A 144 5.35 8.26 -5.87
N ARG A 145 4.72 9.44 -5.72
CA ARG A 145 4.73 10.20 -4.49
C ARG A 145 3.34 10.74 -4.15
N ASP A 146 3.06 10.79 -2.87
CA ASP A 146 1.76 11.21 -2.34
C ASP A 146 1.68 12.73 -2.11
N PRO A 147 0.47 13.32 -2.14
CA PRO A 147 0.27 14.75 -1.90
C PRO A 147 0.43 15.16 -0.43
N ASN A 148 0.31 14.21 0.51
CA ASN A 148 0.37 14.43 1.95
C ASN A 148 1.29 13.38 2.62
N PRO A 149 1.74 13.62 3.87
CA PRO A 149 2.34 12.56 4.68
C PRO A 149 1.41 11.36 4.82
N ASN A 150 1.98 10.17 4.85
CA ASN A 150 1.27 8.91 4.82
C ASN A 150 1.71 8.00 5.96
N LEU A 151 0.76 7.50 6.75
CA LEU A 151 1.00 6.36 7.64
C LEU A 151 0.46 5.11 6.95
N PHE A 152 1.37 4.21 6.56
CA PHE A 152 1.06 2.94 5.91
C PHE A 152 1.17 1.80 6.91
N VAL A 153 0.13 0.96 7.03
CA VAL A 153 0.10 -0.17 7.95
C VAL A 153 -0.21 -1.45 7.20
N GLN A 154 0.61 -2.47 7.44
CA GLN A 154 0.41 -3.80 6.87
C GLN A 154 -0.55 -4.59 7.75
N LEU A 155 -1.65 -5.07 7.17
CA LEU A 155 -2.67 -5.84 7.87
C LEU A 155 -2.49 -7.36 7.74
N ALA A 156 -2.02 -7.83 6.58
CA ALA A 156 -1.82 -9.26 6.33
C ALA A 156 -0.75 -9.50 5.27
N GLY A 157 -0.07 -10.65 5.32
CA GLY A 157 1.01 -10.97 4.38
C GLY A 157 2.23 -10.08 4.57
N LYS A 158 3.03 -9.94 3.51
CA LYS A 158 4.26 -9.14 3.51
C LYS A 158 4.27 -8.15 2.35
N LYS A 159 4.80 -6.95 2.60
CA LYS A 159 5.13 -5.97 1.57
C LYS A 159 6.57 -5.48 1.74
N VAL A 160 7.25 -5.24 0.64
CA VAL A 160 8.53 -4.53 0.59
C VAL A 160 8.27 -3.15 0.00
N VAL A 161 8.79 -2.12 0.66
CA VAL A 161 8.65 -0.72 0.24
C VAL A 161 10.03 -0.17 -0.04
N ARG A 162 10.25 0.30 -1.28
CA ARG A 162 11.44 1.06 -1.67
C ARG A 162 11.12 2.54 -1.64
N LEU A 163 12.01 3.33 -1.06
CA LEU A 163 11.86 4.74 -0.74
C LEU A 163 13.04 5.53 -1.29
N PHE A 164 12.75 6.69 -1.88
CA PHE A 164 13.75 7.60 -2.41
C PHE A 164 13.45 9.02 -1.93
N ARG A 165 14.52 9.79 -1.74
CA ARG A 165 14.39 11.22 -1.42
C ARG A 165 13.63 11.95 -2.54
N PRO A 166 13.00 13.09 -2.26
CA PRO A 166 12.22 13.83 -3.25
C PRO A 166 12.95 14.09 -4.58
N ASN A 167 14.21 14.53 -4.53
CA ASN A 167 15.00 14.82 -5.72
C ASN A 167 15.42 13.54 -6.46
N ASP A 168 15.85 12.52 -5.72
CA ASP A 168 16.31 11.25 -6.27
C ASP A 168 15.19 10.54 -7.04
N GLY A 169 14.01 10.42 -6.41
CA GLY A 169 12.86 9.83 -7.09
C GLY A 169 12.35 10.66 -8.28
N SER A 170 12.50 12.00 -8.21
CA SER A 170 12.19 12.86 -9.37
C SER A 170 13.13 12.60 -10.53
N ASN A 171 14.43 12.51 -10.27
CA ASN A 171 15.44 12.21 -11.29
C ASN A 171 15.20 10.84 -11.92
N ILE A 172 14.85 9.82 -11.12
CA ILE A 172 14.46 8.50 -11.62
C ILE A 172 13.26 8.63 -12.56
N PHE A 173 12.21 9.32 -12.11
CA PHE A 173 10.98 9.46 -12.88
C PHE A 173 11.20 10.22 -14.19
N ASP A 174 11.90 11.35 -14.15
CA ASP A 174 12.21 12.18 -15.32
C ASP A 174 13.05 11.41 -16.34
N ARG A 175 14.06 10.65 -15.88
CA ARG A 175 14.86 9.75 -16.73
C ARG A 175 14.00 8.69 -17.41
N VAL A 176 13.02 8.12 -16.69
CA VAL A 176 12.09 7.15 -17.29
C VAL A 176 11.18 7.83 -18.32
N GLN A 177 10.64 9.01 -18.02
CA GLN A 177 9.83 9.76 -18.97
C GLN A 177 10.60 10.06 -20.25
N GLU A 178 11.85 10.53 -20.15
CA GLU A 178 12.71 10.77 -21.29
C GLU A 178 12.93 9.49 -22.12
N ARG A 179 13.26 8.37 -21.45
CA ARG A 179 13.52 7.07 -22.11
C ARG A 179 12.30 6.55 -22.89
N ILE A 180 11.09 6.81 -22.42
CA ILE A 180 9.85 6.36 -23.07
C ILE A 180 9.21 7.42 -23.97
N GLY A 181 9.80 8.62 -24.07
CA GLY A 181 9.20 9.76 -24.78
C GLY A 181 7.90 10.27 -24.13
N GLY A 182 7.73 10.03 -22.82
CA GLY A 182 6.56 10.39 -22.02
C GLY A 182 6.59 11.83 -21.52
N ARG A 183 5.44 12.30 -21.02
CA ARG A 183 5.26 13.63 -20.39
C ARG A 183 4.30 13.56 -19.19
N ALA A 184 4.28 12.45 -18.48
CA ALA A 184 3.39 12.27 -17.34
C ALA A 184 3.76 13.21 -16.17
N SER A 185 2.74 13.62 -15.40
CA SER A 185 2.96 14.35 -14.15
C SER A 185 3.39 13.38 -13.05
N ALA A 186 4.34 13.77 -12.22
CA ALA A 186 4.85 12.97 -11.10
C ALA A 186 3.94 12.92 -9.86
N SER A 187 2.96 13.83 -9.75
CA SER A 187 2.16 14.01 -8.53
C SER A 187 0.75 13.44 -8.68
N MET A 188 0.27 12.74 -7.64
CA MET A 188 -1.10 12.19 -7.57
C MET A 188 -1.40 11.29 -8.78
N ARG A 189 -0.71 10.15 -8.81
CA ARG A 189 -0.86 9.12 -9.83
C ARG A 189 -1.99 8.16 -9.47
N GLY A 190 -2.72 7.71 -10.47
CA GLY A 190 -3.82 6.75 -10.36
C GLY A 190 -3.61 5.54 -11.26
N GLU A 191 -4.69 5.07 -11.89
CA GLU A 191 -4.71 3.87 -12.72
C GLU A 191 -3.78 3.93 -13.95
N GLU A 192 -3.44 5.14 -14.42
CA GLU A 192 -2.58 5.34 -15.58
C GLU A 192 -1.15 4.86 -15.34
N MET A 193 -0.71 4.76 -14.08
CA MET A 193 0.61 4.21 -13.76
C MET A 193 0.63 2.67 -13.76
N MET A 194 -0.52 2.01 -13.73
CA MET A 194 -0.65 0.57 -13.51
C MET A 194 -0.44 -0.28 -14.77
N HIS A 195 -0.24 0.35 -15.93
CA HIS A 195 -0.07 -0.31 -17.21
C HIS A 195 0.89 0.42 -18.14
N GLY A 196 1.25 -0.23 -19.25
CA GLY A 196 2.07 0.36 -20.30
C GLY A 196 3.56 0.45 -19.98
N ARG A 197 4.30 1.10 -20.89
CA ARG A 197 5.77 1.09 -20.91
C ARG A 197 6.40 1.79 -19.71
N GLU A 198 5.75 2.81 -19.16
CA GLU A 198 6.23 3.51 -17.97
C GLU A 198 6.34 2.56 -16.77
N LYS A 199 5.28 1.77 -16.52
CA LYS A 199 5.24 0.77 -15.46
C LYS A 199 6.39 -0.22 -15.57
N GLU A 200 6.59 -0.80 -16.75
CA GLU A 200 7.64 -1.80 -17.00
C GLU A 200 9.04 -1.23 -16.74
N VAL A 201 9.30 -0.02 -17.22
CA VAL A 201 10.62 0.62 -17.10
C VAL A 201 10.85 1.10 -15.66
N LEU A 202 9.84 1.65 -14.98
CA LEU A 202 9.95 1.98 -13.56
C LEU A 202 10.19 0.73 -12.71
N GLU A 203 9.54 -0.38 -13.04
CA GLU A 203 9.75 -1.64 -12.35
C GLU A 203 11.20 -2.12 -12.50
N ASP A 204 11.74 -2.12 -13.72
CA ASP A 204 13.13 -2.47 -14.00
C ASP A 204 14.12 -1.55 -13.27
N VAL A 205 13.94 -0.23 -13.36
CA VAL A 205 14.85 0.75 -12.73
C VAL A 205 14.80 0.69 -11.20
N VAL A 206 13.61 0.53 -10.61
CA VAL A 206 13.45 0.57 -9.15
C VAL A 206 13.69 -0.78 -8.51
N TRP A 207 13.34 -1.88 -9.18
CA TRP A 207 13.35 -3.23 -8.63
C TRP A 207 14.32 -4.21 -9.29
N GLY A 208 14.96 -3.83 -10.39
CA GLY A 208 16.03 -4.58 -11.02
C GLY A 208 17.35 -4.54 -10.26
N GLY A 209 18.41 -5.00 -10.92
CA GLY A 209 19.77 -4.97 -10.37
C GLY A 209 20.29 -3.54 -10.31
N ARG A 210 20.66 -3.09 -9.09
CA ARG A 210 21.23 -1.75 -8.88
C ARG A 210 22.72 -1.73 -9.22
N SER A 211 23.15 -0.66 -9.89
CA SER A 211 24.52 -0.43 -10.32
C SER A 211 25.20 0.67 -9.50
N GLU A 212 26.53 0.75 -9.60
CA GLU A 212 27.30 1.83 -9.01
C GLU A 212 26.89 3.18 -9.65
N GLY A 213 26.49 4.14 -8.82
CA GLY A 213 25.98 5.44 -9.27
C GLY A 213 24.45 5.61 -9.19
N ASP A 214 23.69 4.55 -8.91
CA ASP A 214 22.24 4.64 -8.70
C ASP A 214 21.89 5.43 -7.43
N GLU A 215 20.75 6.13 -7.45
CA GLU A 215 20.28 6.96 -6.34
C GLU A 215 20.06 6.14 -5.06
N GLU A 216 20.41 6.70 -3.90
CA GLU A 216 20.28 6.03 -2.59
C GLU A 216 18.84 5.51 -2.37
N CYS A 217 18.68 4.19 -2.27
CA CYS A 217 17.39 3.56 -1.99
C CYS A 217 17.32 3.08 -0.56
N TRP A 218 16.25 3.50 0.11
CA TRP A 218 15.88 3.02 1.41
C TRP A 218 14.86 1.89 1.23
N GLU A 219 14.99 0.81 1.98
CA GLU A 219 14.10 -0.34 1.86
C GLU A 219 13.52 -0.71 3.23
N ALA A 220 12.22 -1.00 3.25
CA ALA A 220 11.53 -1.48 4.44
C ALA A 220 10.69 -2.71 4.09
N GLU A 221 10.96 -3.81 4.77
CA GLU A 221 10.08 -4.97 4.80
C GLU A 221 9.03 -4.80 5.90
N LEU A 222 7.76 -4.99 5.55
CA LEU A 222 6.60 -4.88 6.42
C LEU A 222 5.88 -6.23 6.51
N ALA A 223 5.62 -6.68 7.73
CA ALA A 223 4.73 -7.79 8.03
C ALA A 223 3.45 -7.28 8.72
N SER A 224 2.43 -8.12 8.83
CA SER A 224 1.19 -7.85 9.59
C SER A 224 1.48 -7.13 10.92
N GLY A 225 0.83 -6.00 11.18
CA GLY A 225 1.01 -5.18 12.39
C GLY A 225 2.14 -4.16 12.34
N ASP A 226 2.97 -4.15 11.29
CA ASP A 226 4.02 -3.14 11.12
C ASP A 226 3.48 -1.86 10.48
N GLY A 227 3.97 -0.72 10.96
CA GLY A 227 3.65 0.61 10.42
C GLY A 227 4.88 1.31 9.85
N LEU A 228 4.70 2.00 8.73
CA LEU A 228 5.70 2.81 8.06
C LEU A 228 5.15 4.22 7.86
N PHE A 229 5.87 5.21 8.40
CA PHE A 229 5.64 6.60 8.05
C PHE A 229 6.41 6.95 6.77
N ILE A 230 5.69 7.50 5.80
CA ILE A 230 6.23 8.02 4.54
C ILE A 230 5.95 9.53 4.52
N PRO A 231 6.98 10.38 4.62
CA PRO A 231 6.80 11.82 4.66
C PRO A 231 6.34 12.37 3.31
N LYS A 232 5.72 13.55 3.34
CA LYS A 232 5.31 14.23 2.11
C LYS A 232 6.49 14.40 1.15
N GLY A 233 6.24 14.10 -0.13
CA GLY A 233 7.22 14.27 -1.20
C GLY A 233 8.23 13.12 -1.35
N TRP A 234 8.27 12.16 -0.42
CA TRP A 234 9.07 10.95 -0.60
C TRP A 234 8.45 10.07 -1.67
N TRP A 235 9.32 9.61 -2.57
CA TRP A 235 8.95 8.68 -3.61
C TRP A 235 9.00 7.26 -3.06
N HIS A 236 8.04 6.44 -3.48
CA HIS A 236 7.97 5.08 -3.03
C HIS A 236 7.37 4.15 -4.07
N SER A 237 7.83 2.90 -4.06
CA SER A 237 7.26 1.80 -4.81
C SER A 237 7.09 0.61 -3.87
N ILE A 238 6.05 -0.17 -4.09
CA ILE A 238 5.63 -1.21 -3.13
C ILE A 238 5.40 -2.53 -3.86
N ARG A 239 5.91 -3.63 -3.29
CA ARG A 239 5.63 -4.99 -3.75
C ARG A 239 5.03 -5.84 -2.64
N GLY A 240 3.90 -6.47 -2.90
CA GLY A 240 3.42 -7.61 -2.12
C GLY A 240 4.24 -8.84 -2.46
N VAL A 241 4.82 -9.49 -1.45
CA VAL A 241 5.72 -10.63 -1.62
C VAL A 241 5.23 -11.86 -0.85
N GLY A 242 5.76 -13.03 -1.21
CA GLY A 242 5.38 -14.29 -0.59
C GLY A 242 4.16 -14.91 -1.26
N SER A 243 3.33 -15.59 -0.46
CA SER A 243 2.15 -16.30 -0.95
C SER A 243 0.91 -15.98 -0.11
N GLY A 244 -0.27 -16.09 -0.71
CA GLY A 244 -1.54 -15.81 -0.08
C GLY A 244 -1.98 -14.35 -0.18
N MET A 245 -2.95 -14.00 0.65
CA MET A 245 -3.55 -12.66 0.70
C MET A 245 -2.58 -11.67 1.37
N THR A 246 -2.43 -10.50 0.74
CA THR A 246 -1.78 -9.33 1.31
C THR A 246 -2.81 -8.23 1.50
N GLY A 247 -2.71 -7.53 2.63
CA GLY A 247 -3.63 -6.47 2.98
C GLY A 247 -2.89 -5.32 3.64
N SER A 248 -3.25 -4.09 3.30
CA SER A 248 -2.71 -2.89 3.93
C SER A 248 -3.76 -1.79 4.00
N VAL A 249 -3.60 -0.88 4.95
CA VAL A 249 -4.38 0.34 5.10
C VAL A 249 -3.43 1.52 5.17
N ASN A 250 -3.89 2.70 4.78
CA ASN A 250 -3.16 3.92 5.00
C ASN A 250 -4.02 5.08 5.49
N TRP A 251 -3.35 6.11 5.97
CA TRP A 251 -3.94 7.40 6.28
C TRP A 251 -3.04 8.50 5.72
N TRP A 252 -3.58 9.29 4.79
CA TRP A 252 -3.03 10.59 4.42
C TRP A 252 -3.53 11.65 5.40
N PHE A 253 -2.62 12.35 6.05
CA PHE A 253 -2.96 13.26 7.14
C PHE A 253 -2.29 14.64 7.01
N ARG A 254 -2.79 15.62 7.76
CA ARG A 254 -2.36 17.02 7.78
C ARG A 254 -2.40 17.63 9.19
#